data_AF-A0AA36LPX2-F1
#
_entry.id   AF-A0AA36LPX2-F1
#
_cell.length_a   1.000
_cell.length_b   1.000
_cell.length_c   1.000
_cell.angle_alpha   90.00
_cell.angle_beta   90.00
_cell.angle_gamma   90.00
#
_symmetry.space_group_name_H-M   'P 1'
#
loop_
_entity.id
_entity.type
_entity.pdbx_description
1 polymer ?
#
loop_
_entity_poly.entity_id
_entity_poly.type
_entity_poly.pdbx_seq_one_letter_code
_entity_poly.pdbx_strand_id
1 'polypeptide(L)'
;MSDSSFNARFYASVRDYLGRIEEMITQGDLATAQKTGHKMLGLCQLFGTPEQVALCEELENARDLSHLQQTLSRFYAQIDNTEV
;
A
#
# COMPACT_ATOMS: atom_id res chain seq x y z
N MET A 1 -23.08 -7.91 -9.06
CA MET A 1 -21.65 -7.90 -9.41
C MET A 1 -21.04 -9.09 -8.70
N SER A 2 -20.28 -9.95 -9.38
CA SER A 2 -19.55 -11.01 -8.68
C SER A 2 -18.44 -10.37 -7.83
N ASP A 3 -18.17 -10.95 -6.66
CA ASP A 3 -17.12 -10.49 -5.74
C ASP A 3 -15.74 -10.37 -6.43
N SER A 4 -15.50 -11.15 -7.50
CA SER A 4 -14.29 -11.08 -8.32
C SER A 4 -14.03 -9.73 -8.98
N SER A 5 -15.07 -9.02 -9.44
CA SER A 5 -14.92 -7.69 -10.07
C SER A 5 -14.63 -6.61 -9.04
N PHE A 6 -15.11 -6.78 -7.81
CA PHE A 6 -14.79 -5.87 -6.71
C PHE A 6 -13.33 -6.06 -6.27
N ASN A 7 -12.91 -7.30 -6.00
CA ASN A 7 -11.54 -7.61 -5.58
C ASN A 7 -10.50 -7.12 -6.60
N ALA A 8 -10.73 -7.33 -7.89
CA ALA A 8 -9.83 -6.83 -8.93
C ALA A 8 -9.68 -5.29 -8.90
N ARG A 9 -10.76 -4.55 -8.65
CA ARG A 9 -10.71 -3.08 -8.54
C ARG A 9 -10.04 -2.61 -7.25
N PHE A 10 -10.24 -3.33 -6.15
CA PHE A 10 -9.56 -3.07 -4.89
C PHE A 10 -8.05 -3.23 -5.06
N TYR A 11 -7.58 -4.37 -5.57
CA TYR A 11 -6.15 -4.62 -5.78
C TYR A 11 -5.52 -3.68 -6.81
N ALA A 12 -6.25 -3.32 -7.87
CA ALA A 12 -5.79 -2.28 -8.80
C ALA A 12 -5.60 -0.93 -8.07
N SER A 13 -6.54 -0.53 -7.22
CA SER A 13 -6.43 0.71 -6.44
C SER A 13 -5.25 0.67 -5.46
N VAL A 14 -5.02 -0.47 -4.80
CA VAL A 14 -3.85 -0.67 -3.92
C VAL A 14 -2.55 -0.52 -4.71
N ARG A 15 -2.44 -1.16 -5.87
CA ARG A 15 -1.26 -1.02 -6.76
C ARG A 15 -1.03 0.43 -7.19
N ASP A 16 -2.08 1.17 -7.52
CA ASP A 16 -1.97 2.60 -7.87
C ASP A 16 -1.42 3.44 -6.70
N TYR A 17 -1.84 3.15 -5.46
CA TYR A 17 -1.27 3.80 -4.28
C TYR A 17 0.20 3.44 -4.07
N LEU A 18 0.56 2.16 -4.19
CA LEU A 18 1.95 1.71 -4.06
C LEU A 18 2.85 2.35 -5.12
N GLY A 19 2.43 2.41 -6.37
CA GLY A 19 3.17 3.09 -7.44
C GLY A 19 3.40 4.58 -7.15
N ARG A 20 2.40 5.28 -6.60
CA ARG A 20 2.58 6.67 -6.16
C ARG A 20 3.56 6.81 -5.00
N ILE A 21 3.52 5.91 -4.02
CA ILE A 21 4.48 5.93 -2.91
C ILE A 21 5.90 5.71 -3.46
N GLU A 22 6.08 4.79 -4.41
CA GLU A 22 7.35 4.56 -5.09
C GLU A 22 7.87 5.82 -5.79
N GLU A 23 7.04 6.52 -6.54
CA GLU A 23 7.40 7.81 -7.15
C GLU A 23 7.88 8.83 -6.10
N MET A 24 7.18 8.95 -4.96
CA MET A 24 7.57 9.86 -3.89
C MET A 24 8.90 9.46 -3.24
N ILE A 25 9.17 8.15 -3.10
CA ILE A 25 10.47 7.65 -2.64
C ILE A 25 11.58 8.10 -3.60
N THR A 26 11.39 7.98 -4.92
CA THR A 26 12.40 8.42 -5.91
C THR A 26 12.66 9.92 -5.87
N GLN A 27 11.66 10.72 -5.48
CA GLN A 27 11.75 12.16 -5.33
C GLN A 27 12.33 12.60 -3.98
N GLY A 28 12.49 11.67 -3.05
CA GLY A 28 12.93 11.95 -1.68
C GLY A 28 11.84 12.53 -0.77
N ASP A 29 10.57 12.44 -1.16
CA ASP A 29 9.44 13.02 -0.42
C ASP A 29 8.81 12.02 0.56
N LEU A 30 9.47 11.88 1.72
CA LEU A 30 9.00 11.02 2.81
C LEU A 30 7.60 11.43 3.31
N ALA A 31 7.34 12.73 3.47
CA ALA A 31 6.11 13.21 4.08
C ALA A 31 4.89 12.94 3.19
N THR A 32 5.02 13.12 1.88
CA THR A 32 3.93 12.81 0.94
C THR A 32 3.73 11.31 0.77
N ALA A 33 4.82 10.52 0.81
CA ALA A 33 4.72 9.06 0.82
C ALA A 33 3.94 8.54 2.04
N GLN A 34 4.26 9.02 3.25
CA GLN A 34 3.53 8.66 4.48
C GLN A 34 2.05 9.02 4.41
N LYS A 35 1.72 10.24 3.95
CA LYS A 35 0.32 10.67 3.75
C LYS A 35 -0.42 9.80 2.74
N THR A 36 0.28 9.31 1.73
CA THR A 36 -0.29 8.39 0.74
C THR A 36 -0.55 7.01 1.36
N GLY A 37 0.35 6.52 2.21
CA GLY A 37 0.15 5.35 3.05
C GLY A 37 -1.09 5.46 3.95
N HIS A 38 -1.27 6.61 4.62
CA HIS A 38 -2.47 6.87 5.44
C HIS A 38 -3.77 6.86 4.62
N LYS A 39 -3.77 7.41 3.40
CA LYS A 39 -4.95 7.35 2.52
C LYS A 39 -5.27 5.90 2.11
N MET A 40 -4.24 5.12 1.82
CA MET A 40 -4.38 3.69 1.51
C MET A 40 -4.86 2.89 2.72
N LEU A 41 -4.45 3.26 3.95
CA LEU A 41 -4.91 2.63 5.20
C LEU A 41 -6.43 2.63 5.30
N GLY A 42 -7.09 3.75 5.00
CA GLY A 42 -8.56 3.82 5.02
C GLY A 42 -9.23 2.83 4.05
N LEU A 43 -8.61 2.58 2.90
CA LEU A 43 -9.10 1.57 1.94
C LEU A 43 -8.89 0.14 2.47
N CYS A 44 -7.70 -0.16 3.01
CA CYS A 44 -7.36 -1.48 3.56
C CYS A 44 -8.14 -1.81 4.84
N GLN A 45 -8.52 -0.81 5.65
CA GLN A 45 -9.37 -1.03 6.82
C GLN A 45 -10.78 -1.50 6.46
N LEU A 46 -11.28 -1.11 5.28
CA LEU A 46 -12.62 -1.49 4.82
C LEU A 46 -12.65 -2.83 4.09
N PHE A 47 -11.62 -3.11 3.29
CA PHE A 47 -11.65 -4.20 2.32
C PHE A 47 -10.41 -5.10 2.33
N GLY A 48 -9.35 -4.71 3.04
CA GLY A 48 -8.09 -5.42 3.08
C GLY A 48 -8.01 -6.47 4.18
N THR A 49 -6.88 -7.18 4.20
CA THR A 49 -6.53 -8.11 5.27
C THR A 49 -5.89 -7.35 6.45
N PRO A 50 -5.87 -7.94 7.66
CA PRO A 50 -5.14 -7.35 8.80
C PRO A 50 -3.66 -7.11 8.50
N GLU A 51 -3.03 -7.96 7.68
CA GLU A 51 -1.64 -7.78 7.25
C GLU A 51 -1.47 -6.55 6.36
N GLN A 52 -2.40 -6.33 5.42
CA GLN A 52 -2.39 -5.12 4.58
C GLN A 52 -2.61 -3.85 5.39
N VAL A 53 -3.49 -3.90 6.40
CA VAL A 53 -3.67 -2.80 7.36
C VAL A 53 -2.37 -2.49 8.09
N ALA A 54 -1.70 -3.50 8.64
CA ALA A 54 -0.42 -3.33 9.33
C ALA A 54 0.67 -2.74 8.42
N LEU A 55 0.75 -3.19 7.17
CA LEU A 55 1.70 -2.65 6.19
C LEU A 55 1.38 -1.18 5.82
N CYS A 56 0.10 -0.80 5.73
CA CYS A 56 -0.31 0.59 5.56
C CYS A 56 0.11 1.46 6.76
N GLU A 57 -0.06 0.98 7.98
CA GLU A 57 0.37 1.66 9.20
C GLU A 57 1.90 1.82 9.23
N GLU A 58 2.65 0.80 8.81
CA GLU A 58 4.11 0.88 8.66
C GLU A 58 4.52 1.93 7.61
N LEU A 59 3.81 2.03 6.47
CA LEU A 59 4.06 3.07 5.46
C LEU A 59 3.78 4.48 6.00
N GLU A 60 2.67 4.66 6.71
CA GLU A 60 2.30 5.93 7.34
C GLU A 60 3.34 6.37 8.39
N ASN A 61 3.89 5.41 9.14
CA ASN A 61 4.80 5.68 10.26
C ASN A 61 6.28 5.41 9.94
N ALA A 62 6.62 5.27 8.65
CA ALA A 62 7.97 4.99 8.22
C ALA A 62 8.93 6.10 8.66
N ARG A 63 10.10 5.73 9.21
CA ARG A 63 11.05 6.68 9.80
C ARG A 63 11.89 7.41 8.76
N ASP A 64 12.09 6.77 7.63
CA ASP A 64 12.93 7.23 6.53
C ASP A 64 12.52 6.55 5.22
N LEU A 65 13.13 6.98 4.11
CA LEU A 65 12.85 6.45 2.78
C LEU A 65 13.26 4.97 2.62
N SER A 66 14.29 4.52 3.34
CA SER A 66 14.70 3.11 3.30
C SER A 66 13.67 2.22 3.97
N HIS A 67 13.09 2.65 5.09
CA HIS A 67 11.99 1.98 5.74
C HIS A 67 10.78 1.90 4.79
N LEU A 68 10.39 3.02 4.16
CA LEU A 68 9.32 3.00 3.16
C LEU A 68 9.57 1.98 2.06
N GLN A 69 10.77 1.95 1.49
CA GLN A 69 11.11 1.05 0.38
C GLN A 69 11.06 -0.43 0.80
N GLN A 70 11.50 -0.76 2.02
CA GLN A 70 11.39 -2.11 2.57
C GLN A 70 9.92 -2.51 2.79
N THR A 71 9.11 -1.63 3.36
CA THR A 71 7.67 -1.89 3.58
C THR A 71 6.93 -2.01 2.26
N LEU A 72 7.24 -1.18 1.26
CA LEU A 72 6.65 -1.24 -0.08
C LEU A 72 6.93 -2.60 -0.76
N SER A 73 8.18 -3.09 -0.66
CA SER A 73 8.56 -4.41 -1.19
C SER A 73 7.78 -5.55 -0.52
N ARG A 74 7.63 -5.49 0.81
CA ARG A 74 6.78 -6.44 1.57
C ARG A 74 5.32 -6.36 1.13
N PHE A 75 4.81 -5.17 0.84
CA PHE A 75 3.44 -4.97 0.38
C PHE A 75 3.21 -5.63 -0.98
N TYR A 76 4.10 -5.40 -1.96
CA TYR A 76 4.00 -6.06 -3.26
C TYR A 76 4.02 -7.58 -3.15
N ALA A 77 4.92 -8.14 -2.35
CA ALA A 77 4.96 -9.58 -2.12
C ALA A 77 3.66 -10.11 -1.48
N GLN A 78 3.06 -9.37 -0.55
CA GLN A 78 1.81 -9.74 0.10
C GLN A 78 0.65 -9.79 -0.91
N ILE A 79 0.50 -8.77 -1.75
CA ILE A 79 -0.61 -8.72 -2.71
C ILE A 79 -0.46 -9.76 -3.82
N ASP A 80 0.76 -10.00 -4.31
CA ASP A 80 1.00 -10.97 -5.38
C ASP A 80 0.76 -12.41 -4.91
N ASN A 81 1.01 -12.70 -3.63
CA ASN A 81 0.66 -13.99 -3.02
C ASN A 81 -0.86 -14.16 -2.78
N THR A 82 -1.62 -13.06 -2.75
CA THR A 82 -3.07 -13.09 -2.49
C THR A 82 -3.89 -13.23 -3.78
N GLU A 83 -3.29 -13.01 -4.96
CA GLU A 83 -3.93 -13.18 -6.27
C GLU A 83 -3.88 -14.62 -6.81
N VAL A 84 -3.39 -15.59 -6.02
CA VAL A 84 -3.32 -17.03 -6.35
C VAL A 84 -4.50 -17.81 -5.80
#